data_AF-A0A7X0G1S3-F1
#
_entry.id   AF-A0A7X0G1S3-F1
#
_cell.length_a   1.000
_cell.length_b   1.000
_cell.length_c   1.000
_cell.angle_alpha   90.00
_cell.angle_beta   90.00
_cell.angle_gamma   90.00
#
_symmetry.space_group_name_H-M   'P 1'
#
loop_
_entity.id
_entity.type
_entity.pdbx_description
1 polymer ?
#
loop_
_entity_poly.entity_id
_entity_poly.type
_entity_poly.pdbx_seq_one_letter_code
_entity_poly.pdbx_strand_id
1 'polypeptide(L)'
;MSTGSAAAGQMQLSMQGAGMSFQGTPSARWRKSTRCASNGCVEVARRVEGTVSVRDTEDTATILSFRSDEWRRFTEDAKDGRFDHPLK
;
A
#
# COMPACT_ATOMS: atom_id res chain seq x y z
N MET A 1 21.37 -3.59 -13.29
CA MET A 1 21.15 -2.13 -13.25
C MET A 1 20.17 -1.87 -12.12
N SER A 2 20.65 -1.19 -11.09
CA SER A 2 19.97 -1.00 -9.80
C SER A 2 19.32 0.38 -9.82
N THR A 3 18.03 0.49 -9.57
CA THR A 3 17.39 1.75 -9.19
C THR A 3 16.32 1.45 -8.14
N GLY A 4 16.66 1.77 -6.88
CA GLY A 4 15.73 1.74 -5.77
C GLY A 4 14.78 2.94 -5.82
N SER A 5 13.49 2.70 -5.64
CA SER A 5 12.48 3.74 -5.45
C SER A 5 12.06 3.73 -3.99
N ALA A 6 12.49 4.75 -3.25
CA ALA A 6 12.11 5.00 -1.86
C ALA A 6 10.77 5.74 -1.84
N ALA A 7 9.85 5.26 -1.01
CA ALA A 7 8.54 5.84 -0.79
C ALA A 7 8.64 7.31 -0.33
N ALA A 8 7.88 8.19 -0.99
CA ALA A 8 7.66 9.56 -0.56
C ALA A 8 6.81 9.57 0.72
N GLY A 9 7.47 9.46 1.89
CA GLY A 9 6.88 9.83 3.17
C GLY A 9 6.88 11.35 3.31
N GLN A 10 5.76 11.93 3.73
CA GLN A 10 5.61 13.36 3.95
C GLN A 10 6.71 13.89 4.88
N MET A 11 7.57 14.76 4.34
CA MET A 11 8.65 15.40 5.07
C MET A 11 8.12 16.68 5.72
N GLN A 12 7.73 16.62 7.01
CA GLN A 12 7.55 17.84 7.79
C GLN A 12 8.90 18.22 8.42
N LEU A 13 9.51 19.27 7.89
CA LEU A 13 10.73 19.87 8.43
C LEU A 13 10.35 20.81 9.59
N SER A 14 10.58 20.41 10.85
CA SER A 14 10.51 21.35 11.99
C SER A 14 11.91 21.65 12.50
N MET A 15 12.29 22.93 12.53
CA MET A 15 13.59 23.38 13.01
C MET A 15 13.58 23.57 14.54
N GLN A 16 14.11 22.61 15.30
CA GLN A 16 14.58 22.83 16.66
C GLN A 16 16.02 22.30 16.82
N GLY A 17 16.85 23.09 17.50
CA GLY A 17 18.31 22.94 17.56
C GLY A 17 18.82 21.65 18.19
N ALA A 18 20.07 21.32 17.81
CA ALA A 18 20.90 20.20 18.25
C ALA A 18 20.36 18.79 17.90
N GLY A 19 20.74 18.31 16.71
CA GLY A 19 20.63 16.91 16.29
C GLY A 19 19.42 16.60 15.40
N MET A 20 19.66 16.44 14.10
CA MET A 20 18.65 15.95 13.14
C MET A 20 18.31 14.48 13.46
N SER A 21 17.31 14.26 14.31
CA SER A 21 16.79 12.91 14.55
C SER A 21 15.71 12.59 13.53
N PHE A 22 16.06 11.83 12.48
CA PHE A 22 15.07 11.25 11.57
C PHE A 22 14.38 10.09 12.30
N GLN A 23 13.25 10.37 12.94
CA GLN A 23 12.34 9.31 13.34
C GLN A 23 11.62 8.83 12.08
N GLY A 24 12.23 7.87 11.38
CA GLY A 24 11.59 7.19 10.27
C GLY A 24 10.41 6.38 10.79
N THR A 25 9.21 6.68 10.31
CA THR A 25 8.08 5.78 10.50
C THR A 25 8.45 4.42 9.87
N PRO A 26 8.19 3.29 10.57
CA PRO A 26 8.49 1.98 9.99
C PRO A 26 7.82 1.86 8.63
N SER A 27 8.61 1.51 7.61
CA SER A 27 8.08 1.29 6.27
C SER A 27 7.06 0.15 6.31
N ALA A 28 5.92 0.36 5.63
CA ALA A 28 4.87 -0.64 5.59
C ALA A 28 5.41 -1.97 5.00
N ARG A 29 5.08 -3.09 5.65
CA ARG A 29 5.47 -4.44 5.19
C ARG A 29 4.55 -4.90 4.05
N TRP A 30 4.94 -4.58 2.82
CA TRP A 30 4.21 -4.97 1.61
C TRP A 30 4.40 -6.45 1.28
N ARG A 31 3.31 -7.10 0.89
CA ARG A 31 3.26 -8.48 0.39
C ARG A 31 2.73 -8.47 -1.03
N LYS A 32 3.55 -8.89 -1.98
CA LYS A 32 3.17 -9.05 -3.39
C LYS A 32 2.29 -10.29 -3.60
N SER A 33 1.34 -10.20 -4.52
CA SER A 33 0.53 -11.35 -4.93
C SER A 33 1.39 -12.45 -5.56
N THR A 34 1.19 -13.69 -5.14
CA THR A 34 1.85 -14.88 -5.72
C THR A 34 1.25 -15.29 -7.07
N ARG A 35 0.09 -14.74 -7.44
CA ARG A 35 -0.60 -15.06 -8.70
C ARG A 35 -0.15 -14.18 -9.87
N CYS A 36 0.69 -13.19 -9.61
CA CYS A 36 1.21 -12.28 -10.61
C CYS A 36 2.55 -12.79 -11.17
N ALA A 37 2.65 -12.91 -12.50
CA ALA A 37 3.86 -13.40 -13.19
C ALA A 37 4.70 -12.28 -13.81
N SER A 38 4.06 -11.23 -14.32
CA SER A 38 4.69 -10.07 -14.98
C SER A 38 4.37 -8.79 -14.22
N ASN A 39 4.56 -7.62 -14.84
CA ASN A 39 4.23 -6.34 -14.22
C ASN A 39 2.72 -6.21 -13.88
N GLY A 40 2.37 -5.14 -13.17
CA GLY A 40 0.99 -4.87 -12.74
C GLY A 40 0.55 -5.74 -11.55
N CYS A 41 1.49 -6.08 -10.65
CA CYS A 41 1.17 -6.89 -9.49
C CYS A 41 0.58 -6.06 -8.37
N VAL A 42 -0.47 -6.60 -7.75
CA VAL A 42 -1.00 -6.05 -6.51
C VAL A 42 -0.07 -6.36 -5.34
N GLU A 43 0.21 -5.34 -4.54
CA GLU A 43 0.86 -5.46 -3.24
C GLU A 43 -0.06 -4.97 -2.12
N VAL A 44 -0.04 -5.69 -0.99
CA VAL A 44 -0.90 -5.39 0.17
C VAL A 44 -0.05 -5.26 1.43
N ALA A 45 -0.32 -4.24 2.24
CA ALA A 45 0.29 -4.07 3.56
C ALA A 45 -0.77 -3.90 4.64
N ARG A 46 -0.67 -4.69 5.72
CA ARG A 46 -1.42 -4.43 6.95
C ARG A 46 -0.66 -3.41 7.78
N ARG A 47 -1.37 -2.39 8.25
CA ARG A 47 -0.80 -1.32 9.05
C ARG A 47 -1.22 -1.46 10.52
N VAL A 48 -0.51 -0.79 11.41
CA VAL A 48 -0.70 -0.92 12.87
C VAL A 48 -2.02 -0.29 13.31
N GLU A 49 -2.48 0.73 12.57
CA GLU A 49 -3.73 1.45 12.76
C GLU A 49 -4.99 0.67 12.32
N GLY A 50 -4.87 -0.63 11.98
CA GLY A 50 -6.00 -1.46 11.58
C GLY A 50 -6.49 -1.20 10.15
N THR A 51 -5.68 -0.55 9.32
CA THR A 51 -5.94 -0.34 7.91
C THR A 51 -5.19 -1.35 7.04
N VAL A 52 -5.73 -1.57 5.84
CA VAL A 52 -5.12 -2.36 4.78
C VAL A 52 -4.84 -1.43 3.61
N SER A 53 -3.56 -1.30 3.25
CA SER A 53 -3.15 -0.53 2.08
C SER A 53 -2.92 -1.45 0.89
N VAL A 54 -3.35 -1.01 -0.29
CA VAL A 54 -3.23 -1.74 -1.56
C VAL A 54 -2.64 -0.80 -2.60
N ARG A 55 -1.70 -1.31 -3.40
CA ARG A 55 -1.10 -0.59 -4.52
C ARG A 55 -0.76 -1.53 -5.67
N ASP A 56 -0.48 -0.95 -6.82
CA ASP A 56 0.09 -1.66 -7.96
C ASP A 56 1.62 -1.52 -7.98
N THR A 57 2.34 -2.52 -8.51
CA THR A 57 3.81 -2.45 -8.61
C THR A 57 4.31 -1.47 -9.67
N GLU A 58 3.52 -1.16 -10.70
CA GLU A 58 3.88 -0.16 -11.72
C GLU A 58 3.53 1.26 -11.28
N ASP A 59 2.50 1.44 -10.44
CA ASP A 59 2.18 2.70 -9.77
C ASP A 59 2.17 2.55 -8.24
N THR A 60 3.33 2.78 -7.64
CA THR A 60 3.52 2.71 -6.19
C THR A 60 3.14 4.00 -5.45
N ALA A 61 2.86 5.08 -6.18
CA ALA A 61 2.47 6.37 -5.60
C ALA A 61 0.97 6.39 -5.25
N THR A 62 0.15 5.70 -6.04
CA THR A 62 -1.28 5.57 -5.77
C THR A 62 -1.55 4.43 -4.80
N ILE A 63 -2.01 4.77 -3.59
CA ILE A 63 -2.31 3.81 -2.53
C ILE A 63 -3.78 3.92 -2.14
N LEU A 64 -4.51 2.81 -2.28
CA LEU A 64 -5.84 2.65 -1.72
C LEU A 64 -5.72 2.19 -0.27
N SER A 65 -6.54 2.75 0.63
CA SER A 65 -6.55 2.37 2.05
C SER A 65 -7.95 2.02 2.50
N PHE A 66 -8.09 0.83 3.06
CA PHE A 66 -9.35 0.28 3.55
C PHE A 66 -9.27 0.08 5.05
N ARG A 67 -10.41 0.16 5.74
CA ARG A 67 -10.50 -0.40 7.09
C ARG A 67 -10.46 -1.93 7.00
N SER A 68 -10.05 -2.60 8.08
CA SER A 68 -9.98 -4.07 8.10
C SER A 68 -11.33 -4.76 7.82
N ASP A 69 -12.45 -4.19 8.27
CA ASP A 69 -13.79 -4.74 8.04
C ASP A 69 -14.26 -4.54 6.60
N GLU A 70 -13.96 -3.39 6.02
CA GLU A 70 -14.22 -3.07 4.62
C GLU A 70 -13.40 -3.94 3.68
N TRP A 71 -12.11 -4.10 3.95
CA TRP A 71 -11.22 -4.98 3.20
C TRP A 71 -11.75 -6.42 3.17
N ARG A 72 -12.21 -6.92 4.33
CA ARG A 72 -12.81 -8.25 4.43
C ARG A 72 -14.01 -8.38 3.49
N ARG A 73 -14.99 -7.48 3.61
CA ARG A 73 -16.20 -7.49 2.76
C ARG A 73 -15.85 -7.38 1.28
N PHE A 74 -14.94 -6.46 0.92
CA PHE A 74 -14.45 -6.32 -0.45
C PHE A 74 -13.89 -7.63 -1.00
N THR A 75 -13.06 -8.35 -0.23
CA THR A 75 -12.49 -9.62 -0.68
C THR A 75 -13.50 -10.77 -0.74
N GLU A 76 -14.56 -10.73 0.07
CA GLU A 76 -15.67 -11.69 0.00
C GLU A 76 -16.46 -11.42 -1.29
N ASP A 77 -16.92 -10.19 -1.50
CA ASP A 77 -17.64 -9.76 -2.71
C ASP A 77 -16.84 -10.03 -4.01
N ALA A 78 -15.53 -9.79 -3.99
CA ALA A 78 -14.67 -10.05 -5.15
C ALA A 78 -14.55 -11.54 -5.47
N LYS A 79 -14.54 -12.42 -4.46
CA LYS A 79 -14.56 -13.88 -4.68
C LYS A 79 -15.90 -14.37 -5.19
N ASP A 80 -16.97 -13.70 -4.78
CA ASP A 80 -18.34 -13.98 -5.25
C ASP A 80 -18.59 -13.45 -6.68
N GLY A 81 -17.58 -12.85 -7.32
CA GLY A 81 -17.64 -12.36 -8.70
C GLY A 81 -18.43 -11.07 -8.86
N ARG A 82 -18.74 -10.35 -7.77
CA ARG A 82 -19.53 -9.12 -7.79
C ARG A 82 -18.96 -8.05 -8.75
N PHE A 83 -17.64 -8.04 -8.93
CA PHE A 83 -16.92 -7.05 -9.72
C PHE A 83 -16.45 -7.57 -11.09
N ASP A 84 -16.84 -8.78 -11.50
CA ASP A 84 -16.39 -9.38 -12.76
C ASP A 84 -17.09 -8.80 -13.99
N HIS A 85 -18.18 -8.06 -13.76
CA HIS A 85 -18.92 -7.38 -14.80
C HIS A 85 -18.85 -5.87 -14.55
N PRO A 86 -18.33 -5.07 -15.50
CA PRO A 86 -18.45 -3.63 -15.40
C PRO A 86 -19.94 -3.29 -15.33
N LEU A 87 -20.32 -2.48 -14.33
CA LEU A 87 -21.67 -1.95 -14.23
C LEU A 87 -22.01 -1.27 -15.58
N LYS A 88 -23.07 -1.74 -16.24
CA LYS A 88 -23.55 -1.18 -17.50
C LYS A 88 -24.10 0.23 -17.29
#